data_AF-A0A0G0K470-F1
#
_entry.id   AF-A0A0G0K470-F1
#
_cell.length_a   1.000
_cell.length_b   1.000
_cell.length_c   1.000
_cell.angle_alpha   90.00
_cell.angle_beta   90.00
_cell.angle_gamma   90.00
#
_symmetry.space_group_name_H-M   'P 1'
#
loop_
_entity.id
_entity.type
_entity.pdbx_description
1 polymer ?
#
loop_
_entity_poly.entity_id
_entity_poly.type
_entity_poly.pdbx_seq_one_letter_code
_entity_poly.pdbx_strand_id
1 'polypeptide(L)'
;MTFFKTVLAILIIFLNLINIIPVSAQDIGLDYAENLDLQVASETDPKQMMVEIVKYLMTFLGIIAVVIILYGGFKWMTAAGNQDSVEDAKKIIIAGAIGLVVILSAFAIITFIVNITNDAISGNI
;
A
#
# COMPACT_ATOMS: atom_id res chain seq x y z
N MET A 1 27.38 9.33 -1.91
CA MET A 1 26.70 9.85 -0.70
C MET A 1 25.59 10.86 -1.04
N THR A 2 25.76 11.71 -2.06
CA THR A 2 24.79 12.74 -2.46
C THR A 2 23.48 12.17 -3.01
N PHE A 3 23.55 11.17 -3.90
CA PHE A 3 22.37 10.55 -4.52
C PHE A 3 21.40 9.93 -3.50
N PHE A 4 21.92 9.21 -2.51
CA PHE A 4 21.12 8.60 -1.44
C PHE A 4 20.42 9.64 -0.57
N LYS A 5 21.10 10.74 -0.23
CA LYS A 5 20.49 11.86 0.49
C LYS A 5 19.39 12.54 -0.32
N THR A 6 19.56 12.66 -1.64
CA THR A 6 18.54 13.24 -2.53
C THR A 6 17.29 12.36 -2.62
N VAL A 7 17.43 11.05 -2.79
CA VAL A 7 16.28 10.12 -2.82
C VAL A 7 15.55 10.07 -1.49
N LEU A 8 16.29 10.02 -0.38
CA LEU A 8 15.71 10.07 0.97
C LEU A 8 14.98 11.40 1.22
N ALA A 9 15.55 12.53 0.78
CA ALA A 9 14.92 13.84 0.90
C ALA A 9 13.63 13.92 0.06
N ILE A 10 13.63 13.41 -1.17
CA ILE A 10 12.42 13.36 -2.02
C ILE A 10 11.34 12.50 -1.37
N LEU A 11 11.70 11.34 -0.80
CA LEU A 11 10.75 10.47 -0.10
C LEU A 11 10.15 11.15 1.14
N ILE A 12 10.97 11.82 1.94
CA ILE A 12 10.53 12.57 3.12
C ILE A 12 9.63 13.73 2.72
N ILE A 13 9.97 14.46 1.66
CA ILE A 13 9.14 15.54 1.11
C ILE A 13 7.81 14.98 0.60
N PHE A 14 7.83 13.86 -0.13
CA PHE A 14 6.62 13.20 -0.64
C PHE A 14 5.71 12.70 0.51
N LEU A 15 6.28 12.11 1.55
CA LEU A 15 5.59 11.74 2.80
C LEU A 15 4.94 12.96 3.48
N ASN A 16 5.63 14.11 3.51
CA ASN A 16 5.08 15.34 4.08
C ASN A 16 3.99 15.96 3.20
N LEU A 17 4.07 15.84 1.87
CA LEU A 17 3.04 16.31 0.94
C LEU A 17 1.74 15.51 1.03
N ILE A 18 1.81 14.20 1.30
CA ILE A 18 0.61 13.35 1.47
C ILE A 18 -0.25 13.82 2.67
N ASN A 19 0.32 14.44 3.70
CA ASN A 19 -0.44 14.92 4.86
C ASN A 19 -1.30 16.17 4.58
N ILE A 20 -1.10 16.87 3.44
CA ILE A 20 -1.77 18.15 3.15
C ILE A 20 -2.95 17.96 2.18
N ILE A 21 -2.93 16.88 1.41
CA ILE A 21 -4.05 16.48 0.56
C ILE A 21 -4.92 15.61 1.44
N PRO A 22 -6.22 15.91 1.67
CA PRO A 22 -7.10 14.90 2.24
C PRO A 22 -6.95 13.68 1.35
N VAL A 23 -6.41 12.60 1.91
CA VAL A 23 -6.31 11.31 1.26
C VAL A 23 -7.75 10.82 1.11
N SER A 24 -8.45 11.41 0.13
CA SER A 24 -9.77 11.01 -0.31
C SER A 24 -9.64 9.53 -0.60
N ALA A 25 -10.36 8.76 0.21
CA ALA A 25 -10.18 7.35 0.31
C ALA A 25 -10.29 6.72 -1.08
N GLN A 26 -9.37 5.81 -1.40
CA GLN A 26 -9.79 4.68 -2.20
C GLN A 26 -10.95 4.07 -1.41
N ASP A 27 -12.17 4.31 -1.87
CA ASP A 27 -13.37 3.81 -1.21
C ASP A 27 -13.30 2.29 -1.24
N ILE A 28 -12.95 1.71 -0.09
CA ILE A 28 -12.92 0.26 0.11
C ILE A 28 -14.33 -0.30 0.35
N GLY A 29 -15.33 0.39 -0.20
CA GLY A 29 -16.75 0.15 -0.10
C GLY A 29 -17.38 0.34 1.27
N LEU A 30 -16.78 1.21 2.08
CA LEU A 30 -17.45 1.70 3.27
C LEU A 30 -18.52 2.75 2.94
N ASP A 31 -18.33 3.53 1.88
CA ASP A 31 -19.36 4.47 1.41
C ASP A 31 -20.61 3.69 0.95
N TYR A 32 -20.41 2.54 0.30
CA TYR A 32 -21.52 1.63 -0.05
C TYR A 32 -22.21 1.01 1.18
N ALA A 33 -21.50 0.76 2.28
CA ALA A 33 -22.10 0.23 3.51
C ALA A 33 -22.95 1.27 4.25
N GLU A 34 -22.56 2.55 4.21
CA GLU A 34 -23.33 3.68 4.74
C GLU A 34 -24.65 3.91 3.96
N ASN A 35 -24.62 3.72 2.63
CA ASN A 35 -25.79 3.84 1.76
C ASN A 35 -26.77 2.64 1.81
N LEU A 36 -26.45 1.58 2.57
CA LEU A 36 -27.20 0.32 2.58
C LEU A 36 -28.16 0.16 3.78
N ASP A 37 -28.37 1.20 4.57
CA ASP A 37 -29.12 1.18 5.85
C ASP A 37 -28.72 0.04 6.80
N LEU A 38 -27.51 -0.51 6.63
CA LEU A 38 -26.84 -1.24 7.67
C LEU A 38 -26.43 -0.19 8.69
N GLN A 39 -27.33 0.15 9.62
CA GLN A 39 -27.12 1.11 10.72
C GLN A 39 -25.72 0.96 11.35
N VAL A 40 -24.77 1.72 10.81
CA VAL A 40 -23.49 2.06 11.41
C VAL A 40 -23.82 3.34 12.18
N ALA A 41 -24.45 3.16 13.34
CA ALA A 41 -24.92 4.25 14.16
C ALA A 41 -23.73 5.06 14.66
N SER A 42 -23.48 6.20 13.99
CA SER A 42 -23.07 7.50 14.54
C SER A 42 -22.52 7.53 15.98
N GLU A 43 -21.39 6.87 16.25
CA GLU A 43 -20.39 7.24 17.27
C GLU A 43 -19.12 6.45 16.92
N THR A 44 -18.20 7.05 16.16
CA THR A 44 -16.84 6.52 15.89
C THR A 44 -16.80 4.98 15.82
N ASP A 45 -17.57 4.43 14.88
CA ASP A 45 -17.84 3.00 14.85
C ASP A 45 -16.49 2.26 14.72
N PRO A 46 -16.15 1.29 15.58
CA PRO A 46 -14.85 0.61 15.56
C PRO A 46 -14.50 0.08 14.16
N LYS A 47 -15.52 -0.22 13.35
CA LYS A 47 -15.41 -0.62 11.94
C LYS A 47 -14.76 0.44 11.05
N GLN A 48 -15.13 1.72 11.21
CA GLN A 48 -14.57 2.82 10.41
C GLN A 48 -13.12 3.12 10.81
N MET A 49 -12.82 3.06 12.11
CA MET A 49 -11.46 3.16 12.63
C MET A 49 -10.55 2.03 12.11
N MET A 50 -11.06 0.79 12.06
CA MET A 50 -10.34 -0.36 11.51
C MET A 50 -9.98 -0.14 10.03
N VAL A 51 -10.91 0.42 9.25
CA VAL A 51 -10.68 0.72 7.84
C VAL A 51 -9.62 1.81 7.66
N GLU A 52 -9.68 2.89 8.42
CA GLU A 52 -8.66 3.93 8.38
C GLU A 52 -7.28 3.38 8.75
N ILE A 53 -7.20 2.53 9.78
CA ILE A 53 -5.96 1.88 10.21
C ILE A 53 -5.41 0.99 9.08
N VAL A 54 -6.24 0.12 8.48
CA VAL A 54 -5.82 -0.75 7.37
C VAL A 54 -5.33 0.07 6.17
N LYS A 55 -5.99 1.18 5.87
CA LYS A 55 -5.60 2.09 4.79
C LYS A 55 -4.25 2.75 5.06
N TYR A 56 -4.04 3.29 6.27
CA TYR A 56 -2.75 3.84 6.67
C TYR A 56 -1.64 2.78 6.60
N LEU A 57 -1.93 1.56 7.07
CA LEU A 57 -1.01 0.44 6.99
C LEU A 57 -0.69 0.05 5.54
N MET A 58 -1.67 -0.05 4.65
CA MET A 58 -1.43 -0.35 3.23
C MET A 58 -0.54 0.70 2.56
N THR A 59 -0.80 1.98 2.83
CA THR A 59 0.00 3.08 2.26
C THR A 59 1.43 3.05 2.79
N PHE A 60 1.59 2.80 4.09
CA PHE A 60 2.89 2.68 4.74
C PHE A 60 3.69 1.46 4.22
N LEU A 61 3.04 0.30 4.09
CA LEU A 61 3.65 -0.90 3.52
C LEU A 61 4.08 -0.71 2.06
N GLY A 62 3.26 -0.03 1.24
CA GLY A 62 3.59 0.29 -0.14
C GLY A 62 4.86 1.15 -0.25
N ILE A 63 5.00 2.16 0.61
CA ILE A 63 6.20 3.00 0.67
C ILE A 63 7.42 2.18 1.07
N ILE A 64 7.30 1.32 2.08
CA ILE A 64 8.40 0.43 2.50
C ILE A 64 8.83 -0.50 1.37
N ALA A 65 7.88 -1.09 0.64
CA ALA A 65 8.18 -1.98 -0.48
C ALA A 65 8.99 -1.26 -1.57
N VAL A 66 8.62 -0.03 -1.91
CA VAL A 66 9.36 0.80 -2.88
C VAL A 66 10.78 1.10 -2.37
N VAL A 67 10.94 1.42 -1.08
CA VAL A 67 12.26 1.69 -0.49
C VAL A 67 13.17 0.46 -0.54
N ILE A 68 12.64 -0.73 -0.25
CA ILE A 68 13.40 -1.99 -0.31
C ILE A 68 13.85 -2.28 -1.75
N ILE A 69 12.96 -2.10 -2.73
CA ILE A 69 13.29 -2.29 -4.14
C ILE A 69 14.36 -1.29 -4.60
N LEU A 70 14.27 -0.03 -4.19
CA LEU A 70 15.29 0.98 -4.49
C LEU A 70 16.64 0.66 -3.84
N TYR A 71 16.64 0.17 -2.60
CA TYR A 71 17.86 -0.26 -1.92
C TYR A 71 18.50 -1.47 -2.62
N GLY A 72 17.71 -2.47 -3.00
CA GLY A 72 18.17 -3.62 -3.78
C GLY A 72 18.71 -3.22 -5.15
N GLY A 73 18.01 -2.31 -5.85
CA GLY A 73 18.44 -1.75 -7.13
C GLY A 73 19.76 -0.97 -7.03
N PHE A 74 19.94 -0.22 -5.94
CA PHE A 74 21.21 0.48 -5.68
C PHE A 74 22.34 -0.51 -5.40
N LYS A 75 22.12 -1.54 -4.59
CA LYS A 75 23.10 -2.61 -4.36
C LYS A 75 23.48 -3.30 -5.67
N TRP A 76 22.51 -3.51 -6.56
CA TRP A 76 22.75 -4.11 -7.88
C TRP A 76 23.61 -3.21 -8.78
N MET A 77 23.30 -1.92 -8.84
CA MET A 77 24.04 -0.93 -9.63
C MET A 77 25.47 -0.70 -9.11
N THR A 78 25.67 -0.84 -7.80
CA THR A 78 26.99 -0.62 -7.15
C THR A 78 27.84 -1.90 -7.09
N ALA A 79 27.31 -3.05 -7.54
CA ALA A 79 28.01 -4.33 -7.46
C ALA A 79 29.24 -4.44 -8.37
N ALA A 80 29.44 -3.50 -9.31
CA ALA A 80 30.66 -3.35 -10.14
C ALA A 80 31.19 -4.63 -10.80
N GLY A 81 30.32 -5.62 -11.06
CA GLY A 81 30.69 -6.91 -11.67
C GLY A 81 31.02 -8.05 -10.69
N ASN A 82 31.00 -7.82 -9.38
CA ASN A 82 31.10 -8.90 -8.39
C ASN A 82 29.81 -9.75 -8.42
N GLN A 83 29.94 -11.01 -8.83
CA GLN A 83 28.82 -11.96 -8.94
C GLN A 83 28.07 -12.14 -7.61
N ASP A 84 28.77 -12.19 -6.48
CA ASP A 84 28.14 -12.36 -5.16
C ASP A 84 27.26 -11.15 -4.80
N SER A 85 27.74 -9.95 -5.09
CA SER A 85 27.01 -8.71 -4.82
C SER A 85 25.80 -8.53 -5.73
N VAL A 86 25.88 -9.03 -6.97
CA VAL A 86 24.76 -9.07 -7.92
C VAL A 86 23.70 -10.08 -7.49
N GLU A 87 24.10 -11.27 -7.04
CA GLU A 87 23.17 -12.31 -6.59
C GLU A 87 22.41 -11.87 -5.34
N ASP A 88 23.12 -11.30 -4.38
CA ASP A 88 22.52 -10.70 -3.18
C ASP A 88 21.52 -9.59 -3.51
N ALA A 89 21.87 -8.69 -4.43
CA ALA A 89 20.99 -7.60 -4.82
C ALA A 89 19.72 -8.12 -5.50
N LYS A 90 19.84 -9.16 -6.35
CA LYS A 90 18.69 -9.84 -6.94
C LYS A 90 17.79 -10.47 -5.89
N LYS A 91 18.34 -11.12 -4.86
CA LYS A 91 17.55 -11.69 -3.75
C LYS A 91 16.71 -10.62 -3.05
N ILE A 92 17.29 -9.44 -2.80
CA ILE A 92 16.58 -8.31 -2.17
C ILE A 92 15.48 -7.76 -3.09
N ILE A 93 15.76 -7.59 -4.38
CA ILE A 93 14.77 -7.10 -5.35
C ILE A 93 13.61 -8.10 -5.49
N ILE A 94 13.89 -9.40 -5.55
CA ILE A 94 12.87 -10.45 -5.63
C ILE A 94 12.03 -10.47 -4.36
N ALA A 95 12.64 -10.38 -3.18
CA ALA A 95 11.91 -10.30 -1.91
C ALA A 95 10.99 -9.05 -1.87
N GLY A 96 11.47 -7.90 -2.35
CA GLY A 96 10.67 -6.67 -2.49
C GLY A 96 9.52 -6.83 -3.49
N ALA A 97 9.77 -7.47 -4.63
CA ALA A 97 8.74 -7.75 -5.64
C ALA A 97 7.65 -8.68 -5.12
N ILE A 98 8.01 -9.72 -4.37
CA ILE A 98 7.04 -10.61 -3.70
C ILE A 98 6.19 -9.82 -2.71
N GLY A 99 6.81 -8.93 -1.90
CA GLY A 99 6.06 -8.05 -1.00
C GLY A 99 5.06 -7.16 -1.73
N LEU A 100 5.44 -6.61 -2.89
CA LEU A 100 4.56 -5.79 -3.72
C LEU A 100 3.41 -6.61 -4.31
N VAL A 101 3.67 -7.82 -4.78
CA VAL A 101 2.63 -8.75 -5.27
C VAL A 101 1.63 -9.07 -4.15
N VAL A 102 2.09 -9.36 -2.93
CA VAL A 102 1.21 -9.65 -1.78
C VAL A 102 0.28 -8.48 -1.48
N ILE A 103 0.80 -7.24 -1.49
CA ILE A 103 -0.01 -6.03 -1.25
C ILE A 103 -1.09 -5.87 -2.34
N LEU A 104 -0.72 -6.06 -3.61
CA LEU A 104 -1.67 -5.98 -4.72
C LEU A 104 -2.72 -7.10 -4.66
N SER A 105 -2.32 -8.32 -4.31
CA SER A 105 -3.25 -9.44 -4.12
C SER A 105 -4.21 -9.21 -2.96
N ALA A 106 -3.74 -8.67 -1.83
CA ALA A 106 -4.59 -8.33 -0.70
C ALA A 106 -5.65 -7.28 -1.09
N PHE A 107 -5.25 -6.25 -1.84
CA PHE A 107 -6.17 -5.23 -2.34
C PHE A 107 -7.24 -5.82 -3.28
N ALA A 108 -6.83 -6.69 -4.19
CA ALA A 108 -7.75 -7.37 -5.11
C ALA A 108 -8.78 -8.23 -4.35
N ILE A 109 -8.36 -8.96 -3.32
CA ILE A 109 -9.25 -9.79 -2.51
C ILE A 109 -10.26 -8.93 -1.75
N ILE A 110 -9.81 -7.84 -1.11
CA ILE A 110 -10.70 -6.93 -0.38
C ILE A 110 -11.77 -6.37 -1.32
N THR A 111 -11.35 -5.86 -2.48
CA THR A 111 -12.25 -5.29 -3.49
C THR A 111 -13.24 -6.33 -4.01
N PHE A 112 -12.79 -7.57 -4.22
CA PHE A 112 -13.64 -8.67 -4.67
C PHE A 112 -14.72 -9.03 -3.64
N ILE A 113 -14.35 -9.13 -2.35
CA ILE A 113 -15.30 -9.42 -1.27
C ILE A 113 -16.33 -8.30 -1.14
N VAL A 114 -15.86 -7.04 -1.17
CA VAL A 114 -16.73 -5.86 -1.09
C VAL A 114 -17.72 -5.82 -2.25
N ASN A 115 -17.24 -6.04 -3.49
CA ASN A 115 -18.10 -6.06 -4.67
C ASN A 115 -19.16 -7.16 -4.59
N ILE A 116 -18.79 -8.39 -4.23
CA ILE A 116 -19.75 -9.49 -4.05
C ILE A 116 -20.77 -9.17 -2.97
N THR A 117 -20.33 -8.58 -1.86
CA THR A 117 -21.22 -8.21 -0.76
C THR A 117 -22.21 -7.14 -1.22
N ASN A 118 -21.76 -6.15 -1.99
CA ASN A 118 -22.63 -5.11 -2.54
C ASN A 118 -23.63 -5.68 -3.56
N ASP A 119 -23.20 -6.56 -4.46
CA ASP A 119 -24.09 -7.21 -5.42
C ASP A 119 -25.17 -8.06 -4.72
N ALA A 120 -24.77 -8.78 -3.65
CA ALA A 120 -25.67 -9.60 -2.86
C ALA A 120 -26.72 -8.79 -2.08
N ILE A 121 -26.36 -7.58 -1.60
CA ILE A 121 -27.27 -6.75 -0.81
C ILE A 121 -28.11 -5.82 -1.68
N SER A 122 -27.61 -5.41 -2.85
CA SER A 122 -28.36 -4.59 -3.82
C SER A 122 -29.39 -5.39 -4.64
N GLY A 123 -29.47 -6.71 -4.45
CA GLY A 123 -30.41 -7.58 -5.15
C GLY A 123 -30.10 -7.74 -6.64
N ASN A 124 -28.88 -7.42 -7.07
CA ASN A 124 -28.44 -7.54 -8.46
C ASN A 124 -27.81 -8.92 -8.71
N ILE A 125 -28.61 -9.98 -8.52
CA ILE A 125 -28.37 -11.33 -9.05
C ILE A 125 -29.46 -11.73 -10.05
#